data_AF-T1IHC1-F1
#
_entry.id   AF-T1IHC1-F1
#
_cell.length_a   1.000
_cell.length_b   1.000
_cell.length_c   1.000
_cell.angle_alpha   90.00
_cell.angle_beta   90.00
_cell.angle_gamma   90.00
#
_symmetry.space_group_name_H-M   'P 1'
#
loop_
_entity.id
_entity.type
_entity.pdbx_description
1 polymer ?
#
loop_
_entity_poly.entity_id
_entity_poly.type
_entity_poly.pdbx_seq_one_letter_code
_entity_poly.pdbx_strand_id
1 'polypeptide(L)'
;MAPNEVNRTNEKEVWHRLYKDDGGKKRKFKYALGDHVRISKERAVFTKGYKPGWSVEMFTIESRAWGMHEAVYRLLDLNLEKIKGTFYKSELQKIGAPDRDKAYKIKKILKTRRTGRKREVLVRWSGYSSDFDSWEPASAVKDI
;
A
#
# COMPACT_ATOMS: atom_id res chain seq x y z
N MET A 1 7.68 -47.53 -9.13
CA MET A 1 7.20 -48.32 -10.28
C MET A 1 8.00 -47.85 -11.47
N ALA A 2 8.83 -48.73 -11.99
CA ALA A 2 9.62 -48.44 -13.18
C ALA A 2 8.70 -48.49 -14.43
N PRO A 3 9.05 -47.80 -15.53
CA PRO A 3 8.21 -47.75 -16.73
C PRO A 3 7.84 -49.12 -17.30
N ASN A 4 8.71 -50.12 -17.12
CA ASN A 4 8.49 -51.51 -17.57
C ASN A 4 7.52 -52.31 -16.69
N GLU A 5 7.16 -51.82 -15.51
CA GLU A 5 6.21 -52.45 -14.58
C GLU A 5 4.76 -51.94 -14.79
N VAL A 6 4.55 -51.01 -15.72
CA VAL A 6 3.24 -50.42 -16.01
C VAL A 6 2.42 -51.35 -16.92
N ASN A 7 1.21 -51.70 -16.50
CA ASN A 7 0.27 -52.58 -17.19
C ASN A 7 -1.16 -52.00 -17.17
N ARG A 8 -2.09 -52.57 -17.94
CA ARG A 8 -3.48 -52.06 -18.06
C ARG A 8 -4.23 -51.95 -16.72
N THR A 9 -3.85 -52.75 -15.74
CA THR A 9 -4.49 -52.75 -14.41
C THR A 9 -3.97 -51.63 -13.50
N ASN A 10 -2.69 -51.26 -13.59
CA ASN A 10 -2.08 -50.22 -12.75
C ASN A 10 -1.97 -48.85 -13.44
N GLU A 11 -2.25 -48.77 -14.75
CA GLU A 11 -2.17 -47.56 -15.56
C GLU A 11 -2.92 -46.38 -14.93
N LYS A 12 -4.12 -46.62 -14.40
CA LYS A 12 -4.94 -45.58 -13.76
C LYS A 12 -4.30 -45.04 -12.47
N GLU A 13 -3.68 -45.89 -11.68
CA GLU A 13 -2.99 -45.49 -10.44
C GLU A 13 -1.72 -44.69 -10.77
N VAL A 14 -0.95 -45.16 -11.76
CA VAL A 14 0.24 -44.47 -12.27
C VAL A 14 -0.13 -43.11 -12.84
N TRP A 15 -1.20 -43.03 -13.65
CA TRP A 15 -1.72 -41.77 -14.19
C TRP A 15 -2.15 -40.81 -13.09
N HIS A 16 -2.90 -41.26 -12.08
CA HIS A 16 -3.23 -40.42 -10.93
C HIS A 16 -1.98 -39.97 -10.18
N ARG A 17 -0.96 -40.81 -9.97
CA ARG A 17 0.25 -40.38 -9.27
C ARG A 17 1.03 -39.31 -10.04
N LEU A 18 1.11 -39.43 -11.37
CA LEU A 18 1.90 -38.53 -12.22
C LEU A 18 1.17 -37.24 -12.61
N TYR A 19 -0.14 -37.34 -12.85
CA TYR A 19 -0.93 -36.30 -13.49
C TYR A 19 -2.16 -35.87 -12.69
N LYS A 20 -2.39 -36.40 -11.47
CA LYS A 20 -3.46 -35.82 -10.63
C LYS A 20 -3.18 -34.34 -10.46
N ASP A 21 -4.18 -33.53 -10.79
CA ASP A 21 -4.19 -32.15 -10.33
C ASP A 21 -4.48 -32.20 -8.83
N ASP A 22 -3.46 -31.96 -8.01
CA ASP A 22 -3.62 -31.80 -6.56
C ASP A 22 -4.43 -30.54 -6.19
N GLY A 23 -5.02 -29.86 -7.19
CA GLY A 23 -5.62 -28.56 -7.06
C GLY A 23 -4.50 -27.59 -6.78
N GLY A 24 -3.85 -27.11 -7.85
CA GLY A 24 -2.76 -26.14 -7.77
C GLY A 24 -3.00 -25.05 -6.70
N LYS A 25 -1.93 -24.58 -6.04
CA LYS A 25 -2.02 -23.66 -4.88
C LYS A 25 -3.06 -22.57 -5.12
N LYS A 26 -4.13 -22.57 -4.31
CA LYS A 26 -5.17 -21.53 -4.39
C LYS A 26 -4.50 -20.16 -4.36
N ARG A 27 -4.78 -19.33 -5.36
CA ARG A 27 -4.25 -17.96 -5.42
C ARG A 27 -4.72 -17.21 -4.16
N LYS A 28 -3.80 -16.53 -3.47
CA LYS A 28 -4.08 -15.77 -2.22
C LYS A 28 -3.74 -14.30 -2.39
N PHE A 29 -4.60 -13.43 -1.88
CA PHE A 29 -4.29 -12.01 -1.75
C PHE A 29 -3.20 -11.81 -0.69
N LYS A 30 -2.22 -10.95 -0.99
CA LYS A 30 -1.15 -10.62 -0.04
C LYS A 30 -1.65 -9.68 1.06
N TYR A 31 -2.57 -8.79 0.70
CA TYR A 31 -3.09 -7.77 1.61
C TYR A 31 -4.59 -7.97 1.89
N ALA A 32 -5.02 -7.60 3.10
CA ALA A 32 -6.40 -7.65 3.56
C ALA A 32 -7.12 -6.31 3.36
N LEU A 33 -8.45 -6.34 3.40
CA LEU A 33 -9.23 -5.10 3.42
C LEU A 33 -8.95 -4.36 4.75
N GLY A 34 -8.82 -3.04 4.68
CA GLY A 34 -8.45 -2.22 5.84
C GLY A 34 -6.95 -2.20 6.17
N ASP A 35 -6.12 -2.96 5.46
CA ASP A 35 -4.66 -2.83 5.61
C ASP A 35 -4.21 -1.44 5.15
N HIS A 36 -3.31 -0.84 5.94
CA HIS A 36 -2.67 0.42 5.58
C HIS A 36 -1.43 0.16 4.73
N VAL A 37 -1.28 0.91 3.65
CA VAL A 37 -0.20 0.73 2.67
C VAL A 37 0.37 2.07 2.20
N ARG A 38 1.59 2.02 1.68
CA ARG A 38 2.21 3.07 0.87
C ARG A 38 2.35 2.63 -0.57
N ILE A 39 2.34 3.59 -1.49
CA ILE A 39 2.47 3.36 -2.94
C ILE A 39 3.91 3.62 -3.35
N SER A 40 4.48 2.80 -4.23
CA SER A 40 5.80 3.02 -4.81
C SER A 40 5.81 4.26 -5.70
N LYS A 41 6.86 5.07 -5.60
CA LYS A 41 7.09 6.18 -6.52
C LYS A 41 7.75 5.67 -7.79
N GLU A 42 7.32 6.24 -8.92
CA GLU A 42 8.00 6.03 -10.19
C GLU A 42 9.47 6.47 -10.10
N ARG A 43 10.36 5.59 -10.55
CA ARG A 43 11.79 5.85 -10.60
C ARG A 43 12.22 6.04 -12.05
N ALA A 44 12.73 7.22 -12.37
CA ALA A 44 13.45 7.43 -13.61
C ALA A 44 14.85 6.79 -13.54
N VAL A 45 15.44 6.51 -14.72
CA VAL A 45 16.76 5.85 -14.86
C VAL A 45 17.85 6.50 -14.00
N PHE A 46 17.81 7.82 -13.84
CA PHE A 46 18.81 8.60 -13.09
C PHE A 46 18.29 9.16 -11.76
N THR A 47 17.34 8.50 -11.09
CA THR A 47 16.90 8.95 -9.77
C THR A 47 18.02 8.84 -8.73
N LYS A 48 18.25 9.93 -7.99
CA LYS A 48 19.19 9.98 -6.87
C LYS A 48 18.81 8.95 -5.81
N GLY A 49 19.73 8.07 -5.44
CA GLY A 49 19.49 6.93 -4.53
C GLY A 49 19.03 7.31 -3.12
N TYR A 50 19.33 8.52 -2.64
CA TYR A 50 18.88 8.99 -1.33
C TYR A 50 17.39 9.41 -1.29
N LYS A 51 16.73 9.54 -2.44
CA LYS A 51 15.30 9.90 -2.47
C LYS A 51 14.45 8.71 -2.02
N PRO A 52 13.43 8.92 -1.19
CA PRO A 52 12.55 7.84 -0.75
C PRO A 52 11.75 7.27 -1.92
N GLY A 53 11.69 5.94 -2.01
CA GLY A 53 10.98 5.21 -3.08
C GLY A 53 9.49 4.99 -2.83
N TRP A 54 8.96 5.38 -1.67
CA TRP A 54 7.56 5.19 -1.30
C TRP A 54 6.86 6.54 -1.09
N SER A 55 5.54 6.57 -1.23
CA SER A 55 4.68 7.71 -0.91
C SER A 55 4.85 8.12 0.56
N VAL A 56 4.66 9.41 0.83
CA VAL A 56 4.59 9.89 2.23
C VAL A 56 3.20 9.60 2.79
N GLU A 57 2.18 9.90 1.97
CA GLU A 57 0.78 9.56 2.20
C GLU A 57 0.56 8.06 2.41
N MET A 58 -0.39 7.78 3.27
CA MET A 58 -0.82 6.45 3.67
C MET A 58 -2.21 6.20 3.11
N PHE A 59 -2.43 4.99 2.62
CA PHE A 59 -3.67 4.60 1.99
C PHE A 59 -4.23 3.34 2.64
N THR A 60 -5.53 3.14 2.52
CA THR A 60 -6.22 1.97 3.06
C THR A 60 -6.72 1.11 1.92
N ILE A 61 -6.58 -0.22 2.03
CA ILE A 61 -7.12 -1.14 1.02
C ILE A 61 -8.63 -1.22 1.14
N GLU A 62 -9.33 -0.81 0.09
CA GLU A 62 -10.80 -0.82 0.01
C GLU A 62 -11.33 -2.07 -0.64
N SER A 63 -10.73 -2.49 -1.75
CA SER A 63 -11.12 -3.71 -2.43
C SER A 63 -9.92 -4.40 -3.06
N ARG A 64 -10.10 -5.70 -3.29
CA ARG A 64 -9.11 -6.57 -3.94
C ARG A 64 -9.82 -7.48 -4.91
N ALA A 65 -9.23 -7.63 -6.09
CA ALA A 65 -9.76 -8.47 -7.15
C ALA A 65 -8.64 -9.28 -7.81
N TRP A 66 -9.00 -10.40 -8.40
CA TRP A 66 -8.08 -11.13 -9.26
C TRP A 66 -8.09 -10.51 -10.65
N GLY A 67 -6.97 -9.92 -11.05
CA GLY A 67 -6.74 -9.54 -12.44
C GLY A 67 -6.31 -10.75 -13.28
N MET A 68 -6.08 -10.47 -14.56
CA MET A 68 -5.69 -11.46 -15.57
C MET A 68 -4.42 -12.23 -15.17
N HIS A 69 -3.44 -11.56 -14.56
CA HIS A 69 -2.16 -12.17 -14.19
C HIS A 69 -1.94 -12.22 -12.67
N GLU A 70 -2.33 -11.19 -11.92
CA GLU A 70 -2.14 -11.16 -10.46
C GLU A 70 -3.23 -10.38 -9.72
N ALA A 71 -3.12 -10.35 -8.38
CA ALA A 71 -4.04 -9.61 -7.53
C ALA A 71 -3.86 -8.10 -7.69
N VAL A 72 -4.99 -7.41 -7.90
CA VAL A 72 -5.07 -5.96 -7.95
C VAL A 72 -5.84 -5.43 -6.75
N TYR A 73 -5.49 -4.22 -6.33
CA TYR A 73 -6.06 -3.55 -5.16
C TYR A 73 -6.54 -2.15 -5.55
N ARG A 74 -7.64 -1.72 -4.94
CA ARG A 74 -8.10 -0.32 -4.95
C ARG A 74 -7.94 0.25 -3.56
N LEU A 75 -7.58 1.53 -3.51
CA LEU A 75 -7.19 2.19 -2.27
C LEU A 75 -8.09 3.39 -1.98
N LEU A 76 -8.16 3.72 -0.70
CA LEU A 76 -8.70 4.97 -0.17
C LEU A 76 -7.57 5.82 0.39
N ASP A 77 -7.71 7.13 0.30
CA ASP A 77 -6.89 8.07 1.03
C ASP A 77 -7.28 8.13 2.53
N LEU A 78 -6.69 9.08 3.26
CA LEU A 78 -7.01 9.29 4.67
C LEU A 78 -8.42 9.86 4.92
N ASN A 79 -9.04 10.50 3.92
CA ASN A 79 -10.40 11.02 3.97
C ASN A 79 -11.45 9.97 3.55
N LEU A 80 -11.02 8.73 3.30
CA LEU A 80 -11.86 7.64 2.80
C LEU A 80 -12.39 7.91 1.38
N GLU A 81 -11.65 8.68 0.58
CA GLU A 81 -11.92 8.93 -0.82
C GLU A 81 -11.14 7.96 -1.71
N LYS A 82 -11.79 7.47 -2.77
CA LYS A 82 -11.18 6.49 -3.69
C LYS A 82 -10.17 7.18 -4.59
N ILE A 83 -8.92 6.72 -4.52
CA ILE A 83 -7.90 7.19 -5.46
C ILE A 83 -8.09 6.53 -6.83
N LYS A 84 -7.73 7.26 -7.88
CA LYS A 84 -7.88 6.78 -9.26
C LYS A 84 -6.87 5.65 -9.54
N GLY A 85 -7.37 4.55 -10.11
CA GLY A 85 -6.55 3.45 -10.62
C GLY A 85 -6.65 2.17 -9.79
N THR A 86 -5.84 1.19 -10.17
CA THR A 86 -5.68 -0.09 -9.47
C THR A 86 -4.20 -0.36 -9.32
N PHE A 87 -3.80 -0.92 -8.18
CA PHE A 87 -2.41 -1.13 -7.83
C PHE A 87 -2.11 -2.61 -7.67
N TYR A 88 -0.93 -3.00 -8.12
CA TYR A 88 -0.42 -4.35 -7.97
C TYR A 88 0.22 -4.56 -6.60
N LYS A 89 0.45 -5.84 -6.29
CA LYS A 89 1.11 -6.26 -5.06
C LYS A 89 2.51 -5.62 -4.88
N SER A 90 3.24 -5.46 -5.99
CA SER A 90 4.62 -4.93 -6.04
C SER A 90 4.69 -3.43 -5.78
N GLU A 91 3.63 -2.70 -6.14
CA GLU A 91 3.52 -1.25 -6.00
C GLU A 91 3.09 -0.82 -4.60
N LEU A 92 2.76 -1.77 -3.74
CA LEU A 92 2.25 -1.52 -2.40
C LEU A 92 3.20 -2.06 -1.33
N GLN A 93 3.37 -1.27 -0.26
CA GLN A 93 4.06 -1.68 0.95
C GLN A 93 3.13 -1.55 2.14
N LYS A 94 2.81 -2.67 2.80
CA LYS A 94 2.05 -2.65 4.06
C LYS A 94 2.83 -1.94 5.16
N ILE A 95 2.13 -1.08 5.88
CA ILE A 95 2.63 -0.36 7.04
C ILE A 95 1.80 -0.75 8.28
N GLY A 96 2.33 -0.45 9.46
CA GLY A 96 1.54 -0.54 10.69
C GLY A 96 0.38 0.46 10.69
N ALA A 97 -0.50 0.36 11.68
CA ALA A 97 -1.57 1.34 11.86
C ALA A 97 -0.99 2.76 11.92
N PRO A 98 -1.67 3.76 11.33
CA PRO A 98 -1.24 5.15 11.41
C PRO A 98 -1.21 5.57 12.88
N ASP A 99 -0.02 5.86 13.35
CA ASP A 99 0.21 6.36 14.69
C ASP A 99 -0.17 7.84 14.73
N ARG A 100 -1.13 8.18 15.59
CA ARG A 100 -1.66 9.54 15.75
C ARG A 100 -0.63 10.47 16.37
N ASP A 101 0.32 9.93 17.12
CA ASP A 101 1.37 10.70 17.80
C ASP A 101 2.62 10.85 16.92
N LYS A 102 2.61 10.28 15.72
CA LYS A 102 3.74 10.35 14.79
C LYS A 102 3.82 11.72 14.14
N ALA A 103 5.00 12.34 14.24
CA ALA A 103 5.27 13.61 13.58
C ALA A 103 5.19 13.47 12.05
N TYR A 104 4.36 14.31 11.42
CA TYR A 104 4.29 14.46 9.97
C TYR A 104 5.22 15.56 9.50
N LYS A 105 5.82 15.38 8.32
CA LYS A 105 6.72 16.38 7.75
C LYS A 105 5.91 17.57 7.23
N ILE A 106 6.27 18.77 7.65
CA ILE A 106 5.67 20.01 7.15
C ILE A 106 6.24 20.32 5.76
N LYS A 107 5.37 20.67 4.80
CA LYS A 107 5.76 21.20 3.49
C LYS A 107 5.98 22.70 3.56
N LYS A 108 5.01 23.42 4.13
CA LYS A 108 5.00 24.88 4.20
C LYS A 108 4.01 25.37 5.25
N ILE A 109 4.34 26.45 5.95
CA ILE A 109 3.38 27.23 6.74
C ILE A 109 2.69 28.25 5.81
N LEU A 110 1.37 28.22 5.75
CA LEU A 110 0.59 29.05 4.82
C LEU A 110 0.10 30.35 5.45
N LYS A 111 -0.39 30.27 6.70
CA LYS A 111 -0.98 31.39 7.42
C LYS A 111 -0.65 31.26 8.90
N THR A 112 -0.66 32.39 9.59
CA THR A 112 -0.59 32.44 11.06
C THR A 112 -1.80 33.20 11.56
N ARG A 113 -2.44 32.71 12.62
CA ARG A 113 -3.53 33.41 13.31
C ARG A 113 -3.30 33.44 14.81
N ARG A 114 -3.96 34.40 15.46
CA ARG A 114 -3.95 34.52 16.91
C ARG A 114 -5.38 34.36 17.41
N THR A 115 -5.61 33.31 18.18
CA THR A 115 -6.90 33.01 18.83
C THR A 115 -6.72 33.28 20.32
N GLY A 116 -7.05 34.51 20.73
CA GLY A 116 -6.80 35.00 22.09
C GLY A 116 -5.31 35.03 22.45
N ARG A 117 -4.90 34.25 23.45
CA ARG A 117 -3.50 34.11 23.87
C ARG A 117 -2.71 33.05 23.06
N LYS A 118 -3.39 32.21 22.28
CA LYS A 118 -2.75 31.12 21.53
C LYS A 118 -2.41 31.58 20.11
N ARG A 119 -1.24 31.15 19.62
CA ARG A 119 -0.81 31.34 18.23
C ARG A 119 -0.91 30.00 17.51
N GLU A 120 -1.58 30.01 16.37
CA GLU A 120 -1.77 28.83 15.52
C GLU A 120 -1.23 29.13 14.12
N VAL A 121 -0.74 28.10 13.45
CA VAL A 121 -0.24 28.17 12.07
C VAL A 121 -0.99 27.17 11.21
N LEU A 122 -1.38 27.59 10.01
CA LEU A 122 -1.99 26.71 9.02
C LEU A 122 -0.87 25.98 8.29
N VAL A 123 -0.80 24.68 8.50
CA VAL A 123 0.27 23.81 8.01
C VAL A 123 -0.20 23.11 6.75
N ARG A 124 0.60 23.20 5.69
CA ARG A 124 0.52 22.27 4.57
C ARG A 124 1.46 21.11 4.81
N TRP A 125 0.93 19.89 4.80
CA TRP A 125 1.70 18.68 5.06
C TRP A 125 2.42 18.17 3.80
N SER A 126 3.62 17.63 3.99
CA SER A 126 4.44 17.10 2.90
C SER A 126 3.87 15.80 2.37
N GLY A 127 3.51 15.80 1.10
CA GLY A 127 2.99 14.62 0.41
C GLY A 127 1.50 14.37 0.63
N TYR A 128 0.76 15.35 1.14
CA TYR A 128 -0.70 15.34 1.25
C TYR A 128 -1.30 16.50 0.43
N SER A 129 -2.56 16.35 0.03
CA SER A 129 -3.36 17.41 -0.63
C SER A 129 -3.62 18.59 0.33
N SER A 130 -4.03 19.73 -0.23
CA SER A 130 -4.51 20.88 0.56
C SER A 130 -5.73 20.57 1.43
N ASP A 131 -6.46 19.50 1.12
CA ASP A 131 -7.62 19.05 1.87
C ASP A 131 -7.25 18.57 3.28
N PHE A 132 -5.97 18.25 3.49
CA PHE A 132 -5.41 17.87 4.78
C PHE A 132 -4.77 19.03 5.54
N ASP A 133 -4.83 20.26 5.01
CA ASP A 133 -4.26 21.41 5.72
C ASP A 133 -4.98 21.63 7.06
N SER A 134 -4.20 21.72 8.14
CA SER A 134 -4.73 21.86 9.50
C SER A 134 -4.08 23.03 10.24
N TRP A 135 -4.83 23.61 11.18
CA TRP A 135 -4.31 24.59 12.11
C TRP A 135 -3.62 23.89 13.27
N GLU A 136 -2.30 24.04 13.35
CA GLU A 136 -1.49 23.48 14.42
C GLU A 136 -1.05 24.56 15.42
N PRO A 137 -0.92 24.23 16.71
CA PRO A 137 -0.31 25.12 17.68
C PRO A 137 1.12 25.49 17.24
N ALA A 138 1.47 26.78 17.27
CA ALA A 138 2.81 27.23 16.89
C ALA A 138 3.93 26.58 17.73
N SER A 139 3.61 26.13 18.96
CA SER A 139 4.53 25.40 19.84
C SER A 139 4.76 23.93 19.44
N ALA A 140 3.84 23.33 18.68
CA ALA A 140 3.97 21.95 18.20
C ALA A 140 4.83 21.87 16.93
N VAL A 141 4.93 22.98 16.20
CA VAL A 141 5.78 23.09 15.01
C VAL A 141 7.23 23.28 15.43
N LYS A 142 8.07 22.31 15.04
CA LYS A 142 9.52 22.40 15.21
C LYS A 142 10.14 22.78 13.87
N ASP A 143 10.94 23.83 13.84
CA ASP A 143 11.83 24.08 12.71
C ASP A 143 12.88 22.95 12.66
N ILE A 144 13.02 22.32 11.49
CA ILE A 144 13.98 21.26 11.19
C ILE A 144 14.92 21.77 10.11
#